data_AF-E1YB11-F1
#
_entry.id   AF-E1YB11-F1
#
_cell.length_a   1.000
_cell.length_b   1.000
_cell.length_c   1.000
_cell.angle_alpha   90.00
_cell.angle_beta   90.00
_cell.angle_gamma   90.00
#
_symmetry.space_group_name_H-M   'P 1'
#
loop_
_entity.id
_entity.type
_entity.pdbx_description
1 polymer ?
#
loop_
_entity_poly.entity_id
_entity_poly.type
_entity_poly.pdbx_seq_one_letter_code
_entity_poly.pdbx_strand_id
1 'polypeptide(L)'
;MDQYEKLKEHIERNSGIYDPIWVVPEEDYFKVIEGNTRSFIYEELSEKYVNDLKWQTIDSYVLPFKVERNVINFIRLEKHLFGTTPWDAYEKARELYRLYSDEDYSLKRLEQLTKLRTSEIKNNIQAFMDMEEQYLPKYNKPSERLKFSYFVEFRKNKELKRLVNEGKISLMDFCDWVGEGKFGRGEDIRRLPLVLKDEQSKQALIDDDFRAALEQLEQKNPAAKSKLFEKIEDVIAGLESLPFGELDEIKRGQQPSSAYPTVSAAVQPRFDSLPPERRNL
;
A
#
# COMPACT_ATOMS: atom_id res chain seq x y z
N MET A 1 -19.91 -17.09 0.71
CA MET A 1 -20.50 -16.88 2.04
C MET A 1 -19.86 -15.65 2.63
N ASP A 2 -20.68 -14.64 2.88
CA ASP A 2 -20.27 -13.31 3.37
C ASP A 2 -19.50 -13.42 4.70
N GLN A 3 -18.57 -12.51 4.98
CA GLN A 3 -17.84 -12.47 6.26
C GLN A 3 -18.81 -12.30 7.43
N TYR A 4 -19.88 -11.54 7.20
CA TYR A 4 -20.97 -11.35 8.14
C TYR A 4 -21.63 -12.69 8.54
N GLU A 5 -22.08 -13.46 7.54
CA GLU A 5 -22.75 -14.75 7.78
C GLU A 5 -21.85 -15.74 8.53
N LYS A 6 -20.57 -15.81 8.16
CA LYS A 6 -19.60 -16.64 8.89
C LYS A 6 -19.47 -16.26 10.36
N LEU A 7 -19.47 -14.95 10.66
CA LEU A 7 -19.41 -14.46 12.03
C LEU A 7 -20.70 -14.78 12.79
N LYS A 8 -21.87 -14.59 12.16
CA LYS A 8 -23.18 -14.91 12.72
C LYS A 8 -23.28 -16.40 13.06
N GLU A 9 -22.98 -17.28 12.11
CA GLU A 9 -22.95 -18.74 12.32
C GLU A 9 -21.97 -19.12 13.44
N HIS A 10 -20.80 -18.48 13.50
CA HIS A 10 -19.83 -18.73 14.55
C HIS A 10 -20.36 -18.35 15.94
N ILE A 11 -20.94 -17.15 16.08
CA ILE A 11 -21.51 -16.68 17.35
C ILE A 11 -22.66 -17.59 17.79
N GLU A 12 -23.58 -17.88 16.86
CA GLU A 12 -24.75 -18.73 17.11
C GLU A 12 -24.33 -20.15 17.54
N ARG A 13 -23.41 -20.78 16.80
CA ARG A 13 -22.94 -22.15 17.09
C ARG A 13 -22.19 -22.26 18.42
N ASN A 14 -21.46 -21.22 18.81
CA ASN A 14 -20.71 -21.21 20.07
C ASN A 14 -21.50 -20.60 21.23
N SER A 15 -22.76 -20.20 21.02
CA SER A 15 -23.63 -19.59 22.04
C SER A 15 -23.03 -18.32 22.68
N GLY A 16 -22.28 -17.52 21.91
CA GLY A 16 -21.80 -16.22 22.37
C GLY A 16 -20.56 -15.69 21.66
N ILE A 17 -19.95 -14.66 22.25
CA ILE A 17 -18.72 -14.01 21.79
C ILE A 17 -17.56 -14.23 22.77
N TYR A 18 -16.35 -14.34 22.24
CA TYR A 18 -15.14 -14.45 23.06
C TYR A 18 -14.57 -13.07 23.45
N ASP A 19 -14.57 -12.12 22.53
CA ASP A 19 -14.12 -10.75 22.76
C ASP A 19 -15.37 -9.87 22.97
N PRO A 20 -15.59 -9.31 24.18
CA PRO A 20 -16.72 -8.43 24.47
C PRO A 20 -16.76 -7.17 23.60
N ILE A 21 -17.94 -6.57 23.45
CA ILE A 21 -18.08 -5.28 22.77
C ILE A 21 -17.60 -4.13 23.68
N TRP A 22 -17.25 -2.99 23.11
CA TRP A 22 -16.91 -1.80 23.89
C TRP A 22 -18.02 -0.78 23.79
N VAL A 23 -18.49 -0.28 24.93
CA VAL A 23 -19.57 0.69 25.01
C VAL A 23 -19.20 1.90 25.87
N VAL A 24 -19.78 3.04 25.53
CA VAL A 24 -19.73 4.27 26.36
C VAL A 24 -21.16 4.56 26.84
N PRO A 25 -21.37 4.81 28.14
CA PRO A 25 -22.67 5.22 28.63
C PRO A 25 -23.00 6.64 28.11
N GLU A 26 -24.19 6.77 27.54
CA GLU A 26 -24.90 8.04 27.31
C GLU A 26 -26.00 8.17 28.38
N GLU A 27 -26.85 9.20 28.33
CA GLU A 27 -27.85 9.47 29.39
C GLU A 27 -28.79 8.27 29.65
N ASP A 28 -29.40 7.71 28.59
CA ASP A 28 -30.40 6.63 28.71
C ASP A 28 -30.01 5.33 28.00
N TYR A 29 -28.86 5.29 27.33
CA TYR A 29 -28.44 4.15 26.53
C TYR A 29 -26.92 4.00 26.48
N PHE A 30 -26.47 2.87 25.96
CA PHE A 30 -25.05 2.60 25.72
C PHE A 30 -24.75 2.74 24.23
N LYS A 31 -23.73 3.54 23.90
CA LYS A 31 -23.24 3.68 22.54
C LYS A 31 -22.11 2.70 22.29
N VAL A 32 -22.29 1.83 21.30
CA VAL A 32 -21.24 0.89 20.86
C VAL A 32 -20.14 1.67 20.16
N ILE A 33 -18.90 1.53 20.65
CA ILE A 33 -17.72 2.14 20.05
C ILE A 33 -16.86 1.13 19.28
N GLU A 34 -16.90 -0.14 19.65
CA GLU A 34 -16.25 -1.28 18.98
C GLU A 34 -17.14 -2.51 19.12
N GLY A 35 -17.22 -3.34 18.08
CA GLY A 35 -18.04 -4.54 18.06
C GLY A 35 -19.44 -4.34 17.46
N ASN A 36 -19.65 -3.30 16.64
CA ASN A 36 -20.96 -2.99 16.02
C ASN A 36 -21.61 -4.21 15.33
N THR A 37 -20.85 -4.96 14.51
CA THR A 37 -21.37 -6.14 13.83
C THR A 37 -21.81 -7.24 14.80
N ARG A 38 -21.08 -7.43 15.90
CA ARG A 38 -21.44 -8.40 16.96
C ARG A 38 -22.71 -7.96 17.68
N SER A 39 -22.84 -6.67 17.99
CA SER A 39 -24.05 -6.10 18.58
C SER A 39 -25.28 -6.34 17.70
N PHE A 40 -25.14 -6.09 16.39
CA PHE A 40 -26.23 -6.30 15.43
C PHE A 40 -26.59 -7.78 15.28
N ILE A 41 -25.60 -8.69 15.28
CA ILE A 41 -25.87 -10.14 15.28
C ILE A 41 -26.64 -10.55 16.54
N TYR A 42 -26.30 -10.02 17.72
CA TYR A 42 -27.04 -10.31 18.94
C TYR A 42 -28.48 -9.82 18.87
N GLU A 43 -28.72 -8.65 18.28
CA GLU A 43 -30.07 -8.15 18.02
C GLU A 43 -30.88 -9.15 17.18
N GLU A 44 -30.37 -9.58 16.03
CA GLU A 44 -31.04 -10.58 15.18
C GLU A 44 -31.25 -11.94 15.88
N LEU A 45 -30.26 -12.41 16.65
CA LEU A 45 -30.37 -13.67 17.40
C LEU A 45 -31.39 -13.55 18.53
N SER A 46 -31.53 -12.38 19.15
CA SER A 46 -32.53 -12.12 20.18
C SER A 46 -33.96 -12.19 19.61
N GLU A 47 -34.15 -11.71 18.37
CA GLU A 47 -35.42 -11.79 17.65
C GLU A 47 -35.73 -13.24 17.24
N LYS A 48 -34.73 -13.97 16.75
CA LYS A 48 -34.87 -15.39 16.37
C LYS A 48 -35.19 -16.29 17.56
N TYR A 49 -34.59 -16.00 18.72
CA TYR A 49 -34.68 -16.80 19.93
C TYR A 49 -35.28 -16.01 21.10
N VAL A 50 -36.50 -15.50 20.90
CA VAL A 50 -37.21 -14.60 21.86
C VAL A 50 -37.19 -15.07 23.32
N ASN A 51 -37.29 -16.38 23.54
CA ASN A 51 -37.37 -16.96 24.90
C ASN A 51 -36.01 -17.34 25.50
N ASP A 52 -34.91 -17.13 24.77
CA ASP A 52 -33.57 -17.48 25.23
C ASP A 52 -32.83 -16.23 25.71
N LEU A 53 -32.75 -16.10 27.03
CA LEU A 53 -32.15 -14.96 27.72
C LEU A 53 -30.70 -14.70 27.29
N LYS A 54 -29.97 -15.71 26.80
CA LYS A 54 -28.55 -15.54 26.44
C LYS A 54 -28.36 -14.56 25.28
N TRP A 55 -29.35 -14.46 24.40
CA TRP A 55 -29.30 -13.57 23.24
C TRP A 55 -29.86 -12.18 23.55
N GLN A 56 -30.51 -12.00 24.70
CA GLN A 56 -31.02 -10.71 25.16
C GLN A 56 -29.94 -9.82 25.80
N THR A 57 -28.77 -10.39 26.12
CA THR A 57 -27.65 -9.67 26.75
C THR A 57 -26.34 -9.98 26.04
N ILE A 58 -25.47 -8.98 25.90
CA ILE A 58 -24.15 -9.12 25.28
C ILE A 58 -23.05 -8.67 26.26
N ASP A 59 -22.00 -9.46 26.36
CA ASP A 59 -20.84 -9.10 27.19
C ASP A 59 -20.19 -7.82 26.66
N SER A 60 -19.91 -6.89 27.57
CA SER A 60 -19.35 -5.59 27.20
C SER A 60 -18.33 -5.05 28.20
N TYR A 61 -17.35 -4.31 27.67
CA TYR A 61 -16.52 -3.39 28.43
C TYR A 61 -17.18 -2.01 28.43
N VAL A 62 -17.53 -1.54 29.62
CA VAL A 62 -18.15 -0.22 29.81
C VAL A 62 -17.05 0.79 30.13
N LEU A 63 -16.87 1.76 29.25
CA LEU A 63 -15.98 2.89 29.51
C LEU A 63 -16.60 3.90 30.48
N PRO A 64 -15.79 4.76 31.14
CA PRO A 64 -16.31 5.81 32.00
C PRO A 64 -17.30 6.75 31.28
N PHE A 65 -18.20 7.37 32.04
CA PHE A 65 -19.08 8.41 31.50
C PHE A 65 -18.27 9.61 31.00
N LYS A 66 -18.62 10.14 29.82
CA LYS A 66 -17.93 11.25 29.13
C LYS A 66 -16.45 10.95 28.80
N VAL A 67 -16.21 9.91 28.02
CA VAL A 67 -14.88 9.63 27.45
C VAL A 67 -14.55 10.60 26.31
N GLU A 68 -13.33 11.14 26.32
CA GLU A 68 -12.83 11.96 25.22
C GLU A 68 -12.75 11.18 23.89
N ARG A 69 -13.04 11.85 22.78
CA ARG A 69 -13.09 11.24 21.44
C ARG A 69 -11.76 10.58 21.02
N ASN A 70 -10.64 11.17 21.41
CA ASN A 70 -9.29 10.64 21.16
C ASN A 70 -9.07 9.24 21.76
N VAL A 71 -9.60 8.95 22.94
CA VAL A 71 -9.52 7.65 23.60
C VAL A 71 -10.36 6.63 22.83
N ILE A 72 -11.56 7.01 22.38
CA ILE A 72 -12.40 6.17 21.54
C ILE A 72 -11.68 5.80 20.23
N ASN A 73 -11.06 6.78 19.57
CA ASN A 73 -10.30 6.52 18.34
C ASN A 73 -9.09 5.64 18.58
N PHE A 74 -8.38 5.84 19.69
CA PHE A 74 -7.26 4.99 20.07
C PHE A 74 -7.68 3.52 20.19
N ILE A 75 -8.78 3.24 20.90
CA ILE A 75 -9.32 1.88 21.05
C ILE A 75 -9.65 1.28 19.67
N ARG A 76 -10.32 2.04 18.80
CA ARG A 76 -10.66 1.59 17.44
C ARG A 76 -9.42 1.28 16.59
N LEU A 77 -8.42 2.16 16.62
CA LEU A 77 -7.18 1.98 15.88
C LEU A 77 -6.43 0.74 16.37
N GLU A 78 -6.28 0.55 17.68
CA GLU A 78 -5.62 -0.65 18.22
C GLU A 78 -6.34 -1.94 17.81
N LYS A 79 -7.68 -1.95 17.92
CA LYS A 79 -8.51 -3.13 17.61
C LYS A 79 -8.56 -3.48 16.13
N HIS A 80 -8.63 -2.49 15.23
CA HIS A 80 -8.90 -2.75 13.81
C HIS A 80 -7.74 -2.45 12.86
N LEU A 81 -6.77 -1.65 13.27
CA LEU A 81 -5.58 -1.42 12.44
C LEU A 81 -4.58 -2.56 12.59
N PHE A 82 -4.42 -3.08 13.82
CA PHE A 82 -3.44 -4.13 14.17
C PHE A 82 -4.02 -5.36 14.88
N GLY A 83 -5.29 -5.34 15.29
CA GLY A 83 -5.89 -6.44 16.02
C GLY A 83 -6.24 -7.66 15.18
N THR A 84 -6.84 -8.65 15.84
CA THR A 84 -7.18 -9.97 15.26
C THR A 84 -8.25 -9.90 14.17
N THR A 85 -9.00 -8.79 14.09
CA THR A 85 -10.02 -8.54 13.07
C THR A 85 -9.70 -7.24 12.34
N PRO A 86 -8.67 -7.24 11.48
CA PRO A 86 -8.23 -6.04 10.81
C PRO A 86 -9.31 -5.55 9.84
N TRP A 87 -9.54 -4.24 9.80
CA TRP A 87 -10.32 -3.64 8.73
C TRP A 87 -9.68 -3.95 7.36
N ASP A 88 -10.51 -4.00 6.33
CA ASP A 88 -10.01 -4.03 4.97
C ASP A 88 -9.23 -2.75 4.64
N ALA A 89 -8.49 -2.78 3.54
CA ALA A 89 -7.59 -1.68 3.19
C ALA A 89 -8.34 -0.36 2.94
N TYR A 90 -9.53 -0.42 2.35
CA TYR A 90 -10.36 0.75 2.06
C TYR A 90 -10.90 1.38 3.35
N GLU A 91 -11.45 0.56 4.26
CA GLU A 91 -12.02 0.99 5.53
C GLU A 91 -10.93 1.58 6.45
N LYS A 92 -9.70 1.02 6.43
CA LYS A 92 -8.54 1.60 7.09
C LYS A 92 -8.21 2.99 6.55
N ALA A 93 -8.19 3.14 5.23
CA ALA A 93 -7.89 4.43 4.62
C ALA A 93 -8.99 5.47 4.88
N ARG A 94 -10.26 5.05 4.92
CA ARG A 94 -11.38 5.90 5.34
C ARG A 94 -11.18 6.42 6.75
N GLU A 95 -10.80 5.57 7.70
CA GLU A 95 -10.55 6.02 9.07
C GLU A 95 -9.34 6.97 9.14
N LEU A 96 -8.26 6.69 8.41
CA LEU A 96 -7.12 7.62 8.32
C LEU A 96 -7.52 8.98 7.76
N TYR A 97 -8.36 9.00 6.72
CA TYR A 97 -8.91 10.23 6.14
C TYR A 97 -9.74 10.97 7.19
N ARG A 98 -10.74 10.31 7.80
CA ARG A 98 -11.62 10.90 8.83
C ARG A 98 -10.84 11.52 9.99
N LEU A 99 -9.82 10.82 10.50
CA LEU A 99 -8.98 11.34 11.60
C LEU A 99 -8.16 12.56 11.17
N TYR A 100 -7.67 12.56 9.92
CA TYR A 100 -6.89 13.65 9.37
C TYR A 100 -7.75 14.88 9.03
N SER A 101 -8.92 14.68 8.41
CA SER A 101 -9.78 15.74 7.89
C SER A 101 -10.74 16.30 8.93
N ASP A 102 -11.39 15.42 9.71
CA ASP A 102 -12.53 15.81 10.55
C ASP A 102 -12.13 16.02 12.01
N GLU A 103 -11.00 15.44 12.43
CA GLU A 103 -10.50 15.54 13.80
C GLU A 103 -9.12 16.22 13.91
N ASP A 104 -8.61 16.79 12.82
CA ASP A 104 -7.35 17.54 12.75
C ASP A 104 -6.11 16.79 13.25
N TYR A 105 -6.07 15.46 13.09
CA TYR A 105 -4.88 14.69 13.49
C TYR A 105 -3.74 14.99 12.52
N SER A 106 -2.65 15.57 13.03
CA SER A 106 -1.44 15.71 12.22
C SER A 106 -0.92 14.35 11.73
N LEU A 107 -0.27 14.34 10.56
CA LEU A 107 0.35 13.12 10.02
C LEU A 107 1.37 12.49 10.99
N LYS A 108 2.08 13.32 11.77
CA LYS A 108 3.01 12.86 12.80
C LYS A 108 2.28 12.14 13.93
N ARG A 109 1.11 12.65 14.35
CA ARG A 109 0.26 11.97 15.34
C ARG A 109 -0.26 10.64 14.80
N LEU A 110 -0.70 10.60 13.55
CA LEU A 110 -1.12 9.34 12.92
C LEU A 110 0.03 8.35 12.81
N GLU A 111 1.24 8.78 12.46
CA GLU A 111 2.44 7.93 12.46
C GLU A 111 2.83 7.43 13.87
N GLN A 112 2.47 8.14 14.94
CA GLN A 112 2.70 7.68 16.32
C GLN A 112 1.62 6.70 16.79
N LEU A 113 0.37 6.92 16.37
CA LEU A 113 -0.78 6.08 16.72
C LEU A 113 -0.89 4.83 15.83
N THR A 114 -0.15 4.81 14.71
CA THR A 114 -0.17 3.72 13.74
C THR A 114 1.25 3.22 13.50
N LYS A 115 1.42 1.98 13.05
CA LYS A 115 2.70 1.42 12.61
C LYS A 115 3.05 1.78 11.16
N LEU A 116 2.37 2.77 10.58
CA LEU A 116 2.55 3.21 9.19
C LEU A 116 3.48 4.42 9.13
N ARG A 117 4.31 4.47 8.09
CA ARG A 117 5.13 5.66 7.82
C ARG A 117 4.26 6.80 7.31
N THR A 118 4.69 8.04 7.54
CA THR A 118 4.04 9.25 7.02
C THR A 118 3.73 9.18 5.52
N SER A 119 4.63 8.61 4.70
CA SER A 119 4.41 8.45 3.27
C SER A 119 3.29 7.47 2.94
N GLU A 120 3.16 6.39 3.71
CA GLU A 120 2.10 5.40 3.56
C GLU A 120 0.75 5.99 3.95
N ILE A 121 0.69 6.73 5.06
CA ILE A 121 -0.51 7.45 5.50
C ILE A 121 -0.98 8.42 4.41
N LYS A 122 -0.09 9.26 3.89
CA LYS A 122 -0.40 10.19 2.79
C LYS A 122 -0.94 9.46 1.55
N ASN A 123 -0.30 8.37 1.15
CA ASN A 123 -0.73 7.61 -0.03
C ASN A 123 -2.10 6.96 0.19
N ASN A 124 -2.40 6.43 1.38
CA ASN A 124 -3.72 5.86 1.68
C ASN A 124 -4.81 6.92 1.70
N ILE A 125 -4.58 8.05 2.37
CA ILE A 125 -5.53 9.18 2.42
C ILE A 125 -5.84 9.66 1.01
N GLN A 126 -4.81 9.89 0.19
CA GLN A 126 -5.01 10.38 -1.16
C GLN A 126 -5.67 9.34 -2.07
N ALA A 127 -5.30 8.06 -1.96
CA ALA A 127 -5.95 6.99 -2.70
C ALA A 127 -7.44 6.87 -2.33
N PHE A 128 -7.79 7.09 -1.05
CA PHE A 128 -9.17 7.09 -0.59
C PHE A 128 -9.95 8.24 -1.22
N MET A 129 -9.40 9.45 -1.19
CA MET A 129 -10.01 10.62 -1.84
C MET A 129 -10.23 10.40 -3.35
N ASP A 130 -9.23 9.90 -4.06
CA ASP A 130 -9.37 9.62 -5.50
C ASP A 130 -10.50 8.63 -5.77
N MET A 131 -10.60 7.62 -4.92
CA MET A 131 -11.61 6.60 -5.05
C MET A 131 -13.01 7.15 -4.76
N GLU A 132 -13.18 7.91 -3.67
CA GLU A 132 -14.48 8.50 -3.29
C GLU A 132 -14.94 9.58 -4.25
N GLU A 133 -14.02 10.44 -4.70
CA GLU A 133 -14.37 11.66 -5.45
C GLU A 133 -14.44 11.42 -6.96
N GLN A 134 -13.65 10.49 -7.50
CA GLN A 134 -13.53 10.30 -8.96
C GLN A 134 -14.03 8.92 -9.41
N TYR A 135 -13.79 7.87 -8.63
CA TYR A 135 -14.07 6.50 -9.05
C TYR A 135 -15.48 6.02 -8.69
N LEU A 136 -15.82 6.02 -7.40
CA LEU A 136 -17.10 5.51 -6.91
C LEU A 136 -18.33 6.27 -7.40
N PRO A 137 -18.29 7.57 -7.76
CA PRO A 137 -19.43 8.22 -8.41
C PRO A 137 -19.82 7.57 -9.74
N LYS A 138 -18.86 6.96 -10.45
CA LYS A 138 -19.08 6.24 -11.71
C LYS A 138 -19.20 4.73 -11.53
N TYR A 139 -18.43 4.14 -10.63
CA TYR A 139 -18.36 2.69 -10.36
C TYR A 139 -18.69 2.40 -8.89
N ASN A 140 -19.97 2.21 -8.57
CA ASN A 140 -20.48 2.25 -7.18
C ASN A 140 -20.86 0.89 -6.56
N LYS A 141 -20.57 -0.25 -7.22
CA LYS A 141 -20.91 -1.56 -6.63
C LYS A 141 -20.07 -1.79 -5.36
N PRO A 142 -20.59 -2.49 -4.34
CA PRO A 142 -19.81 -2.77 -3.12
C PRO A 142 -18.46 -3.45 -3.38
N SER A 143 -18.39 -4.32 -4.39
CA SER A 143 -17.16 -4.99 -4.83
C SER A 143 -16.08 -4.03 -5.34
N GLU A 144 -16.45 -2.82 -5.76
CA GLU A 144 -15.50 -1.84 -6.27
C GLU A 144 -14.51 -1.38 -5.20
N ARG A 145 -14.92 -1.35 -3.92
CA ARG A 145 -14.04 -1.06 -2.77
C ARG A 145 -12.87 -2.03 -2.65
N LEU A 146 -13.01 -3.25 -3.16
CA LEU A 146 -11.91 -4.24 -3.18
C LEU A 146 -10.77 -3.84 -4.10
N LYS A 147 -10.99 -2.90 -5.03
CA LYS A 147 -9.98 -2.36 -5.94
C LYS A 147 -9.18 -1.20 -5.31
N PHE A 148 -9.36 -0.90 -4.03
CA PHE A 148 -8.62 0.16 -3.34
C PHE A 148 -7.09 0.03 -3.45
N SER A 149 -6.57 -1.20 -3.46
CA SER A 149 -5.12 -1.44 -3.61
C SER A 149 -4.52 -0.88 -4.91
N TYR A 150 -5.32 -0.73 -5.97
CA TYR A 150 -4.92 -0.20 -7.27
C TYR A 150 -4.60 1.30 -7.14
N PHE A 151 -5.46 2.04 -6.43
CA PHE A 151 -5.26 3.46 -6.14
C PHE A 151 -4.05 3.71 -5.24
N VAL A 152 -3.83 2.84 -4.25
CA VAL A 152 -2.63 2.92 -3.40
C VAL A 152 -1.35 2.71 -4.23
N GLU A 153 -1.32 1.71 -5.12
CA GLU A 153 -0.18 1.49 -6.01
C GLU A 153 0.02 2.64 -7.00
N PHE A 154 -1.07 3.22 -7.52
CA PHE A 154 -1.03 4.42 -8.35
C PHE A 154 -0.37 5.58 -7.61
N ARG A 155 -0.78 5.86 -6.36
CA ARG A 155 -0.20 6.93 -5.54
C ARG A 155 1.23 6.66 -5.10
N LYS A 156 1.66 5.40 -4.98
CA LYS A 156 3.07 5.08 -4.71
C LYS A 156 3.97 5.33 -5.93
N ASN A 157 3.43 5.26 -7.14
CA ASN A 157 4.21 5.34 -8.37
C ASN A 157 4.53 6.78 -8.77
N LYS A 158 5.79 7.19 -8.61
CA LYS A 158 6.27 8.53 -8.95
C LYS A 158 6.16 8.85 -10.45
N GLU A 159 6.32 7.84 -11.30
CA GLU A 159 6.26 8.02 -12.75
C GLU A 159 4.83 8.25 -13.21
N LEU A 160 3.85 7.53 -12.66
CA LEU A 160 2.43 7.81 -12.95
C LEU A 160 2.03 9.22 -12.52
N LYS A 161 2.48 9.67 -11.33
CA LYS A 161 2.28 11.06 -10.89
C LYS A 161 2.87 12.06 -11.87
N ARG A 162 4.07 11.79 -12.40
CA ARG A 162 4.71 12.62 -13.41
C ARG A 162 3.91 12.66 -14.71
N LEU A 163 3.44 11.52 -15.20
CA LEU A 163 2.61 11.43 -16.42
C LEU A 163 1.29 12.22 -16.28
N VAL A 164 0.66 12.19 -15.09
CA VAL A 164 -0.52 13.01 -14.80
C VAL A 164 -0.18 14.50 -14.83
N ASN A 165 0.90 14.91 -14.17
CA ASN A 165 1.33 16.31 -14.14
C ASN A 165 1.73 16.85 -15.53
N GLU A 166 2.26 15.98 -16.39
CA GLU A 166 2.59 16.27 -17.79
C GLU A 166 1.35 16.25 -18.71
N GLY A 167 0.17 15.90 -18.20
CA GLY A 167 -1.08 15.81 -18.98
C GLY A 167 -1.13 14.64 -19.97
N LYS A 168 -0.24 13.66 -19.84
CA LYS A 168 -0.17 12.49 -20.74
C LYS A 168 -1.25 11.43 -20.45
N ILE A 169 -1.69 11.40 -19.21
CA ILE A 169 -2.84 10.64 -18.72
C ILE A 169 -3.59 11.52 -17.72
N SER A 170 -4.86 11.25 -17.52
CA SER A 170 -5.65 11.83 -16.44
C SER A 170 -5.88 10.79 -15.32
N LEU A 171 -6.24 11.27 -14.12
CA LEU A 171 -6.71 10.37 -13.06
C LEU A 171 -8.02 9.69 -13.46
N MET A 172 -8.85 10.34 -14.29
CA MET A 172 -10.10 9.76 -14.80
C MET A 172 -9.84 8.61 -15.77
N ASP A 173 -8.81 8.71 -16.62
CA ASP A 173 -8.40 7.61 -17.51
C ASP A 173 -8.07 6.37 -16.68
N PHE A 174 -7.30 6.56 -15.60
CA PHE A 174 -6.97 5.49 -14.66
C PHE A 174 -8.22 4.91 -13.97
N CYS A 175 -9.13 5.77 -13.50
CA CYS A 175 -10.39 5.34 -12.88
C CYS A 175 -11.21 4.49 -13.85
N ASP A 176 -11.28 4.87 -15.13
CA ASP A 176 -12.00 4.14 -16.15
C ASP A 176 -11.38 2.78 -16.44
N TRP A 177 -10.06 2.70 -16.60
CA TRP A 177 -9.38 1.42 -16.77
C TRP A 177 -9.61 0.46 -15.59
N VAL A 178 -9.63 0.97 -14.36
CA VAL A 178 -9.94 0.16 -13.16
C VAL A 178 -11.40 -0.29 -13.15
N GLY A 179 -12.33 0.59 -13.52
CA GLY A 179 -13.76 0.35 -13.54
C GLY A 179 -14.20 -0.65 -14.60
N GLU A 180 -13.61 -0.53 -15.78
CA GLU A 180 -13.78 -1.43 -16.93
C GLU A 180 -13.08 -2.79 -16.74
N GLY A 181 -12.28 -2.94 -15.68
CA GLY A 181 -11.62 -4.20 -15.38
C GLY A 181 -10.42 -4.49 -16.27
N LYS A 182 -9.75 -3.46 -16.79
CA LYS A 182 -8.53 -3.59 -17.62
C LYS A 182 -7.36 -4.23 -16.86
N PHE A 183 -7.42 -4.23 -15.54
CA PHE A 183 -6.36 -4.74 -14.66
C PHE A 183 -6.82 -5.96 -13.88
N GLY A 184 -5.96 -6.98 -13.81
CA GLY A 184 -6.25 -8.20 -13.06
C GLY A 184 -6.01 -8.03 -11.56
N ARG A 185 -4.93 -7.34 -11.18
CA ARG A 185 -4.56 -7.10 -9.77
C ARG A 185 -3.88 -5.75 -9.56
N GLY A 186 -3.79 -5.31 -8.31
CA GLY A 186 -3.06 -4.09 -7.95
C GLY A 186 -1.58 -4.11 -8.32
N GLU A 187 -0.93 -5.28 -8.40
CA GLU A 187 0.47 -5.37 -8.84
C GLU A 187 0.70 -4.87 -10.27
N ASP A 188 -0.31 -4.98 -11.13
CA ASP A 188 -0.24 -4.55 -12.54
C ASP A 188 0.07 -3.05 -12.63
N ILE A 189 -0.45 -2.26 -11.70
CA ILE A 189 -0.27 -0.80 -11.65
C ILE A 189 1.21 -0.40 -11.49
N ARG A 190 2.04 -1.28 -10.93
CA ARG A 190 3.49 -1.03 -10.80
C ARG A 190 4.19 -1.01 -12.15
N ARG A 191 3.71 -1.80 -13.11
CA ARG A 191 4.25 -1.91 -14.48
C ARG A 191 3.55 -0.97 -15.45
N LEU A 192 2.42 -0.36 -15.07
CA LEU A 192 1.68 0.58 -15.90
C LEU A 192 2.54 1.67 -16.55
N PRO A 193 3.53 2.29 -15.88
CA PRO A 193 4.37 3.29 -16.56
C PRO A 193 5.15 2.77 -17.77
N LEU A 194 5.50 1.48 -17.80
CA LEU A 194 6.22 0.89 -18.94
C LEU A 194 5.29 0.78 -20.14
N VAL A 195 4.05 0.33 -19.90
CA VAL A 195 3.00 0.25 -20.92
C VAL A 195 2.67 1.64 -21.48
N LEU A 196 2.54 2.66 -20.61
CA LEU A 196 2.16 4.01 -21.03
C LEU A 196 3.25 4.75 -21.82
N LYS A 197 4.51 4.28 -21.79
CA LYS A 197 5.61 4.88 -22.57
C LYS A 197 5.64 4.42 -24.02
N ASP A 198 5.00 3.30 -24.33
CA ASP A 198 4.91 2.75 -25.67
C ASP A 198 3.48 2.94 -26.19
N GLU A 199 3.33 3.71 -27.27
CA GLU A 199 2.00 4.06 -27.79
C GLU A 199 1.19 2.84 -28.25
N GLN A 200 1.84 1.80 -28.78
CA GLN A 200 1.13 0.56 -29.19
C GLN A 200 0.64 -0.23 -27.98
N SER A 201 1.47 -0.35 -26.95
CA SER A 201 1.11 -1.02 -25.69
C SER A 201 0.01 -0.25 -24.96
N LYS A 202 0.08 1.09 -24.94
CA LYS A 202 -0.97 1.95 -24.41
C LYS A 202 -2.28 1.75 -25.18
N GLN A 203 -2.24 1.69 -26.50
CA GLN A 203 -3.43 1.45 -27.31
C GLN A 203 -4.04 0.08 -27.02
N ALA A 204 -3.22 -0.96 -26.88
CA ALA A 204 -3.69 -2.30 -26.52
C ALA A 204 -4.31 -2.36 -25.11
N LEU A 205 -3.84 -1.56 -24.15
CA LEU A 205 -4.52 -1.41 -22.86
C LEU A 205 -5.93 -0.80 -23.01
N ILE A 206 -6.05 0.22 -23.87
CA ILE A 206 -7.32 0.92 -24.10
C ILE A 206 -8.31 -0.01 -24.81
N ASP A 207 -7.88 -0.68 -25.87
CA ASP A 207 -8.74 -1.53 -26.70
C ASP A 207 -9.12 -2.82 -25.97
N ASP A 208 -8.15 -3.49 -25.35
CA ASP A 208 -8.32 -4.81 -24.74
C ASP A 208 -8.13 -4.73 -23.21
N ASP A 209 -6.96 -5.15 -22.72
CA ASP A 209 -6.64 -5.20 -21.29
C ASP A 209 -5.13 -5.06 -21.04
N PHE A 210 -4.75 -5.06 -19.76
CA PHE A 210 -3.35 -4.93 -19.37
C PHE A 210 -2.48 -6.10 -19.82
N ARG A 211 -3.05 -7.29 -20.00
CA ARG A 211 -2.29 -8.44 -20.48
C ARG A 211 -1.94 -8.28 -21.96
N ALA A 212 -2.89 -7.88 -22.79
CA ALA A 212 -2.65 -7.56 -24.19
C ALA A 212 -1.58 -6.47 -24.34
N ALA A 213 -1.66 -5.43 -23.49
CA ALA A 213 -0.66 -4.37 -23.45
C ALA A 213 0.76 -4.87 -23.12
N LEU A 214 0.89 -5.82 -22.19
CA LEU A 214 2.17 -6.44 -21.86
C LEU A 214 2.70 -7.32 -23.00
N GLU A 215 1.82 -8.08 -23.67
CA GLU A 215 2.21 -8.91 -24.81
C GLU A 215 2.74 -8.06 -25.97
N GLN A 216 2.11 -6.91 -26.25
CA GLN A 216 2.60 -5.94 -27.23
C GLN A 216 3.98 -5.37 -26.85
N LEU A 217 4.13 -4.97 -25.58
CA LEU A 217 5.40 -4.45 -25.08
C LEU A 217 6.52 -5.48 -25.21
N GLU A 218 6.24 -6.75 -24.91
CA GLU A 218 7.19 -7.86 -24.97
C GLU A 218 7.60 -8.22 -26.40
N GLN A 219 6.68 -8.12 -27.38
CA GLN A 219 7.02 -8.35 -28.78
C GLN A 219 8.03 -7.34 -29.32
N LYS A 220 7.91 -6.09 -28.85
CA LYS A 220 8.78 -4.99 -29.28
C LYS A 220 10.07 -4.90 -28.48
N ASN A 221 10.04 -5.28 -27.19
CA ASN A 221 11.22 -5.33 -26.34
C ASN A 221 11.31 -6.67 -25.56
N PRO A 222 12.12 -7.63 -26.05
CA PRO A 222 12.39 -8.90 -25.35
C PRO A 222 13.02 -8.72 -23.95
N ALA A 223 13.67 -7.59 -23.66
CA ALA A 223 14.22 -7.27 -22.34
C ALA A 223 13.16 -7.11 -21.26
N ALA A 224 11.91 -6.78 -21.64
CA ALA A 224 10.79 -6.66 -20.71
C ALA A 224 10.44 -7.97 -19.98
N LYS A 225 10.91 -9.14 -20.47
CA LYS A 225 10.64 -10.47 -19.91
C LYS A 225 11.87 -11.17 -19.30
N SER A 226 13.08 -10.72 -19.66
CA SER A 226 14.29 -11.44 -19.33
C SER A 226 15.31 -10.52 -18.68
N LYS A 227 15.63 -10.82 -17.41
CA LYS A 227 16.75 -10.18 -16.70
C LYS A 227 18.08 -10.29 -17.45
N LEU A 228 18.23 -11.30 -18.30
CA LEU A 228 19.41 -11.41 -19.16
C LEU A 228 19.39 -10.34 -20.24
N PHE A 229 18.25 -10.13 -20.90
CA PHE A 229 18.13 -9.09 -21.92
C PHE A 229 18.14 -7.68 -21.33
N GLU A 230 17.57 -7.46 -20.15
CA GLU A 230 17.72 -6.22 -19.38
C GLU A 230 19.22 -5.92 -19.14
N LYS A 231 19.99 -6.91 -18.68
CA LYS A 231 21.44 -6.77 -18.53
C LYS A 231 22.17 -6.54 -19.85
N ILE A 232 21.69 -7.11 -20.96
CA ILE A 232 22.29 -6.87 -22.28
C ILE A 232 22.01 -5.43 -22.70
N GLU A 233 20.79 -4.89 -22.50
CA GLU A 233 20.49 -3.49 -22.77
C GLU A 233 21.32 -2.54 -21.89
N ASP A 234 21.47 -2.84 -20.60
CA ASP A 234 22.33 -2.06 -19.69
C ASP A 234 23.80 -2.04 -20.18
N VAL A 235 24.31 -3.19 -20.66
CA VAL A 235 25.66 -3.28 -21.23
C VAL A 235 25.76 -2.49 -22.53
N ILE A 236 24.78 -2.59 -23.43
CA ILE A 236 24.76 -1.83 -24.68
C ILE A 236 24.74 -0.33 -24.40
N ALA A 237 23.83 0.14 -23.55
CA ALA A 237 23.74 1.54 -23.16
C ALA A 237 25.04 2.03 -22.49
N GLY A 238 25.62 1.19 -21.62
CA GLY A 238 26.93 1.43 -21.02
C GLY A 238 28.02 1.62 -22.08
N LEU A 239 28.08 0.74 -23.09
CA LEU A 239 29.05 0.81 -24.19
C LEU A 239 28.82 2.03 -25.11
N GLU A 240 27.58 2.39 -25.40
CA GLU A 240 27.23 3.57 -26.21
C GLU A 240 27.60 4.88 -25.50
N SER A 241 27.47 4.90 -24.18
CA SER A 241 27.83 6.06 -23.34
C SER A 241 29.31 6.13 -22.95
N LEU A 242 30.10 5.13 -23.33
CA LEU A 242 31.49 4.99 -22.88
C LEU A 242 32.40 6.03 -23.58
N PRO A 243 33.19 6.82 -22.82
CA PRO A 243 34.18 7.70 -23.41
C PRO A 243 35.23 6.92 -24.23
N PHE A 244 35.66 7.48 -25.35
CA PHE A 244 36.64 6.82 -26.25
C PHE A 244 37.95 6.43 -25.54
N GLY A 245 38.39 7.23 -24.56
CA GLY A 245 39.59 6.93 -23.76
C GLY A 245 39.44 5.67 -22.89
N GLU A 246 38.29 5.48 -22.25
CA GLU A 246 38.00 4.27 -21.47
C GLU A 246 37.88 3.04 -22.37
N LEU A 247 37.35 3.19 -23.59
CA LEU A 247 37.27 2.09 -24.54
C LEU A 247 38.67 1.56 -24.90
N ASP A 248 39.62 2.47 -25.07
CA ASP A 248 41.00 2.14 -25.41
C ASP A 248 41.76 1.52 -24.23
N GLU A 249 41.47 1.96 -23.01
CA GLU A 249 41.97 1.35 -21.76
C GLU A 249 41.44 -0.10 -21.62
N ILE A 250 40.14 -0.31 -21.80
CA ILE A 250 39.51 -1.64 -21.72
C ILE A 250 40.08 -2.57 -22.79
N LYS A 251 40.26 -2.11 -24.03
CA LYS A 251 40.88 -2.90 -25.12
C LYS A 251 42.32 -3.35 -24.80
N ARG A 252 43.05 -2.54 -24.03
CA ARG A 252 44.41 -2.84 -23.57
C ARG A 252 44.44 -3.68 -22.29
N GLY A 253 43.28 -4.12 -21.79
CA GLY A 253 43.15 -4.87 -20.54
C GLY A 253 43.42 -4.03 -19.29
N GLN A 254 43.36 -2.70 -19.41
CA GLN A 254 43.58 -1.76 -18.32
C GLN A 254 42.24 -1.44 -17.64
N GLN A 255 42.27 -1.20 -16.33
CA GLN A 255 41.08 -0.73 -15.62
C GLN A 255 40.81 0.74 -15.99
N PRO A 256 39.54 1.11 -16.24
CA PRO A 256 39.19 2.46 -16.65
C PRO A 256 39.53 3.48 -15.56
N SER A 257 40.21 4.56 -15.94
CA SER A 257 40.74 5.57 -15.03
C SER A 257 39.67 6.36 -14.26
N SER A 258 38.42 6.40 -14.74
CA SER A 258 37.28 7.02 -14.05
C SER A 258 36.73 6.23 -12.86
N ALA A 259 37.07 4.94 -12.74
CA ALA A 259 36.64 4.09 -11.62
C ALA A 259 37.27 4.48 -10.27
N TYR A 260 38.28 5.37 -10.30
CA TYR A 260 38.87 5.98 -9.12
C TYR A 260 38.72 7.50 -9.22
N PRO A 261 37.87 8.14 -8.40
CA PRO A 261 37.96 9.59 -8.27
C PRO A 261 39.37 9.89 -7.75
N THR A 262 40.06 10.78 -8.44
CA THR A 262 41.41 11.24 -8.11
C THR A 262 41.45 11.55 -6.62
N VAL A 263 42.06 10.67 -5.81
CA VAL A 263 42.37 10.99 -4.43
C VAL A 263 43.46 12.05 -4.52
N SER A 264 43.02 13.30 -4.46
CA SER A 264 43.89 14.46 -4.36
C SER A 264 44.78 14.28 -3.13
N ALA A 265 46.08 14.15 -3.41
CA ALA A 265 47.24 14.42 -2.59
C ALA A 265 47.14 14.24 -1.06
N ALA A 266 48.01 13.34 -0.59
CA ALA A 266 48.75 13.33 0.68
C ALA A 266 48.30 12.29 1.70
N VAL A 267 48.83 11.07 1.56
CA VAL A 267 49.69 10.42 2.57
C VAL A 267 50.55 9.40 1.82
N GLN A 268 51.86 9.64 1.69
CA GLN A 268 52.80 8.57 1.32
C GLN A 268 52.92 7.60 2.50
N PRO A 269 52.70 6.29 2.34
CA PRO A 269 53.16 5.33 3.33
C PRO A 269 54.68 5.16 3.13
N ARG A 270 55.48 5.65 4.09
CA ARG A 270 56.89 5.29 4.20
C ARG A 270 56.99 3.80 4.54
N PHE A 271 57.28 2.97 3.55
CA PHE A 271 57.86 1.66 3.75
C PHE A 271 59.31 1.73 3.30
N ASP A 272 60.19 2.09 4.22
CA ASP A 272 61.62 1.75 4.17
C ASP A 272 62.22 2.02 5.55
N SER A 273 62.30 0.96 6.35
CA SER A 273 63.28 0.68 7.42
C SER A 273 62.68 -0.26 8.48
N LEU A 274 62.73 -1.56 8.22
CA LEU A 274 62.71 -2.55 9.30
C LEU A 274 64.12 -3.08 9.52
N PRO A 275 64.76 -2.85 10.68
CA PRO A 275 65.94 -3.58 11.08
C PRO A 275 65.56 -4.96 11.67
N PRO A 276 66.43 -5.98 11.52
CA PRO A 276 66.16 -7.32 12.01
C PRO A 276 66.50 -7.45 13.51
N GLU A 277 65.98 -8.53 14.10
CA GLU A 277 66.27 -9.06 15.44
C GLU A 277 65.41 -8.53 16.61
N ARG A 278 64.55 -9.40 17.14
CA ARG A 278 64.77 -10.18 18.39
C ARG A 278 63.42 -10.66 18.93
N ARG A 279 63.14 -11.95 18.78
CA ARG A 279 62.27 -12.70 19.69
C ARG A 279 62.99 -13.98 20.10
N ASN A 280 63.74 -13.86 21.19
CA ASN A 280 63.90 -14.91 22.18
C ASN A 280 63.34 -14.33 23.47
N LEU A 281 62.64 -15.19 24.23
CA LEU A 281 61.74 -14.94 25.38
C LEU A 281 60.28 -14.68 24.99
#